data_AF-A0A9D5MAR0-F1
#
_entry.id   AF-A0A9D5MAR0-F1
#
_cell.length_a   1.000
_cell.length_b   1.000
_cell.length_c   1.000
_cell.angle_alpha   90.00
_cell.angle_beta   90.00
_cell.angle_gamma   90.00
#
_symmetry.space_group_name_H-M   'P 1'
#
loop_
_entity.id
_entity.type
_entity.pdbx_description
1 polymer ?
#
loop_
_entity_poly.entity_id
_entity_poly.type
_entity_poly.pdbx_seq_one_letter_code
_entity_poly.pdbx_strand_id
1 'polypeptide(L)'
;MARMSVEELAALPGVAVGTKEAAAVLGCDRYSLTIAAKCGMLGLPHFFSGNRLKISKAALLEFCGAHGATGEVPIVPGKGVKA
;
A
#
# COMPACT_ATOMS: atom_id res chain seq x y z
N MET A 1 -7.40 4.88 14.33
CA MET A 1 -7.15 3.62 13.59
C MET A 1 -5.94 2.95 14.22
N ALA A 2 -5.99 1.64 14.48
CA ALA A 2 -4.84 0.91 15.02
C ALA A 2 -3.71 0.90 13.97
N ARG A 3 -2.54 1.39 14.35
CA ARG A 3 -1.34 1.45 13.51
C ARG A 3 -0.76 0.02 13.45
N MET A 4 -0.65 -0.55 12.26
CA MET A 4 -0.02 -1.86 12.08
C MET A 4 1.49 -1.62 11.87
N SER A 5 2.32 -2.34 12.61
CA SER A 5 3.78 -2.23 12.46
C SER A 5 4.25 -2.92 11.19
N VAL A 6 5.37 -2.43 10.63
CA VAL A 6 6.02 -3.01 9.44
C VAL A 6 6.42 -4.47 9.68
N GLU A 7 6.80 -4.81 10.91
CA GLU A 7 7.13 -6.19 11.31
C GLU A 7 5.92 -7.12 11.23
N GLU A 8 4.74 -6.66 11.65
CA GLU A 8 3.52 -7.46 11.54
C GLU A 8 3.10 -7.65 10.08
N LEU A 9 3.29 -6.61 9.25
CA LEU A 9 3.09 -6.72 7.80
C LEU A 9 4.04 -7.76 7.21
N ALA A 10 5.31 -7.75 7.61
CA ALA A 10 6.33 -8.71 7.20
C ALA A 10 6.02 -10.15 7.67
N ALA A 11 5.31 -10.32 8.78
CA ALA A 11 4.88 -11.63 9.28
C ALA A 11 3.65 -12.21 8.55
N LEU A 12 2.86 -11.40 7.83
CA LEU A 12 1.66 -11.90 7.14
C LEU A 12 1.99 -12.93 6.05
N PRO A 13 1.27 -14.06 5.96
CA PRO A 13 1.44 -14.99 4.85
C PRO A 13 0.91 -14.39 3.54
N GLY A 14 1.69 -14.51 2.47
CA GLY A 14 1.29 -14.10 1.11
C GLY A 14 2.17 -13.00 0.49
N VAL A 15 2.06 -12.88 -0.83
CA VAL A 15 2.84 -11.93 -1.66
C VAL A 15 2.18 -10.56 -1.80
N ALA A 16 0.91 -10.44 -1.43
CA ALA A 16 0.13 -9.21 -1.54
C ALA A 16 -0.74 -9.00 -0.31
N VAL A 17 -0.99 -7.74 0.02
CA VAL A 17 -1.76 -7.30 1.19
C VAL A 17 -3.02 -6.57 0.76
N GLY A 18 -4.06 -6.66 1.57
CA GLY A 18 -5.30 -5.94 1.34
C GLY A 18 -5.21 -4.45 1.65
N THR A 19 -6.24 -3.71 1.26
CA THR A 19 -6.38 -2.29 1.59
C THR A 19 -6.44 -2.00 3.08
N LYS A 20 -6.96 -2.93 3.91
CA LYS A 20 -7.05 -2.73 5.35
C LYS A 20 -5.66 -2.74 5.99
N GLU A 21 -4.83 -3.70 5.63
CA GLU A 21 -3.45 -3.85 6.11
C GLU A 21 -2.57 -2.71 5.58
N ALA A 22 -2.65 -2.42 4.28
CA ALA A 22 -1.89 -1.32 3.69
C ALA A 22 -2.26 0.04 4.29
N ALA A 23 -3.55 0.31 4.52
CA ALA A 23 -4.00 1.52 5.18
C ALA A 23 -3.49 1.63 6.62
N ALA A 24 -3.45 0.52 7.37
CA ALA A 24 -2.99 0.49 8.74
C ALA A 24 -1.48 0.76 8.87
N VAL A 25 -0.69 0.32 7.89
CA VAL A 25 0.78 0.56 7.83
C VAL A 25 1.08 1.98 7.35
N LEU A 26 0.39 2.44 6.30
CA LEU A 26 0.60 3.78 5.73
C LEU A 26 -0.03 4.90 6.56
N GLY A 27 -0.90 4.57 7.51
CA GLY A 27 -1.60 5.55 8.35
C GLY A 27 -2.65 6.36 7.59
N CYS A 28 -3.19 5.82 6.49
CA CYS A 28 -4.20 6.47 5.66
C CYS A 28 -5.56 5.78 5.78
N ASP A 29 -6.63 6.43 5.29
CA ASP A 29 -7.93 5.77 5.17
C ASP A 29 -8.00 4.85 3.93
N ARG A 30 -8.75 3.74 4.06
CA ARG A 30 -8.91 2.73 2.99
C ARG A 30 -9.55 3.31 1.73
N TYR A 31 -10.48 4.24 1.88
CA TYR A 31 -11.14 4.90 0.76
C TYR A 31 -10.14 5.72 -0.05
N SER A 32 -9.38 6.58 0.61
CA SER A 32 -8.34 7.40 -0.04
C SER A 32 -7.32 6.53 -0.77
N LEU A 33 -6.93 5.40 -0.17
CA LEU A 33 -5.97 4.47 -0.76
C LEU A 33 -6.55 3.78 -2.03
N THR A 34 -7.84 3.42 -1.98
CA THR A 34 -8.55 2.85 -3.13
C THR A 34 -8.71 3.87 -4.26
N ILE A 35 -9.02 5.12 -3.92
CA ILE A 35 -9.12 6.22 -4.90
C ILE A 35 -7.76 6.50 -5.53
N ALA A 36 -6.68 6.60 -4.74
CA ALA A 36 -5.34 6.81 -5.24
C ALA A 36 -4.92 5.69 -6.23
N ALA A 37 -5.23 4.43 -5.91
CA ALA A 37 -4.99 3.31 -6.82
C ALA A 37 -5.79 3.43 -8.12
N LYS A 38 -7.10 3.73 -8.04
CA LYS A 38 -7.95 3.94 -9.22
C LYS A 38 -7.50 5.10 -10.09
N CYS A 39 -6.97 6.15 -9.48
CA CYS A 39 -6.43 7.32 -10.17
C CYS A 39 -5.00 7.11 -10.68
N GLY A 40 -4.39 5.93 -10.46
CA GLY A 40 -2.99 5.67 -10.82
C GLY A 40 -1.98 6.51 -10.04
N MET A 41 -2.39 7.14 -8.93
CA MET A 41 -1.55 7.95 -8.05
C MET A 41 -0.93 7.13 -6.93
N LEU A 42 -1.23 5.84 -6.83
CA LEU A 42 -0.57 4.96 -5.90
C LEU A 42 0.80 4.60 -6.48
N GLY A 43 1.86 5.22 -5.96
CA GLY A 43 3.27 4.93 -6.32
C GLY A 43 3.76 3.53 -5.92
N LEU A 44 2.86 2.62 -5.58
CA LEU A 44 3.13 1.24 -5.19
C LEU A 44 2.57 0.28 -6.23
N PRO A 45 3.30 -0.79 -6.60
CA PRO A 45 2.78 -1.88 -7.41
C PRO A 45 1.53 -2.50 -6.78
N HIS A 46 0.42 -2.45 -7.51
CA HIS A 46 -0.87 -2.91 -7.04
C HIS A 46 -1.70 -3.51 -8.17
N PHE A 47 -2.68 -4.32 -7.82
CA PHE A 47 -3.65 -4.89 -8.75
C PHE A 47 -5.02 -5.02 -8.09
N PHE A 48 -6.06 -5.08 -8.92
CA PHE A 48 -7.42 -5.35 -8.45
C PHE A 48 -7.74 -6.83 -8.66
N SER A 49 -8.10 -7.51 -7.57
CA SER A 49 -8.62 -8.88 -7.59
C SER A 49 -10.13 -8.80 -7.40
N GLY A 50 -10.86 -8.73 -8.52
CA GLY A 50 -12.27 -8.34 -8.53
C GLY A 50 -12.43 -6.89 -8.04
N ASN A 51 -13.27 -6.67 -7.02
CA ASN A 51 -13.49 -5.35 -6.43
C ASN A 51 -12.52 -5.02 -5.26
N ARG A 52 -11.54 -5.88 -4.99
CA ARG A 52 -10.58 -5.68 -3.89
C ARG A 52 -9.22 -5.26 -4.44
N LEU A 53 -8.72 -4.12 -3.98
CA LEU A 53 -7.36 -3.68 -4.22
C LEU A 53 -6.39 -4.52 -3.39
N LYS A 54 -5.37 -5.06 -4.06
CA LYS A 54 -4.25 -5.79 -3.47
C LYS A 54 -2.95 -5.08 -3.84
N ILE A 55 -2.07 -4.91 -2.85
CA ILE A 55 -0.79 -4.20 -3.02
C ILE A 55 0.32 -5.19 -2.79
N SER A 56 1.38 -5.12 -3.60
CA SER A 56 2.54 -5.99 -3.43
C SER A 56 3.16 -5.78 -2.05
N LYS A 57 3.28 -6.86 -1.28
CA LYS A 57 3.83 -6.82 0.08
C LYS A 57 5.29 -6.37 0.06
N ALA A 58 6.09 -6.92 -0.87
CA ALA A 58 7.49 -6.57 -1.01
C ALA A 58 7.67 -5.07 -1.28
N ALA A 59 6.91 -4.52 -2.22
CA ALA A 59 7.01 -3.11 -2.55
C ALA A 59 6.50 -2.18 -1.42
N LEU A 60 5.48 -2.62 -0.66
CA LEU A 60 5.03 -1.88 0.51
C LEU A 60 6.08 -1.89 1.62
N LEU A 61 6.75 -3.02 1.87
CA LEU A 61 7.85 -3.13 2.82
C LEU A 61 9.05 -2.27 2.40
N GLU A 62 9.43 -2.30 1.11
CA GLU A 62 10.48 -1.44 0.58
C GLU A 62 10.15 0.03 0.73
N PHE A 63 8.90 0.43 0.47
CA PHE A 63 8.47 1.81 0.66
C PHE A 63 8.53 2.24 2.14
N CYS A 64 8.06 1.38 3.06
CA CYS A 64 8.14 1.65 4.49
C CYS A 64 9.58 1.65 5.03
N GLY A 65 10.47 0.82 4.46
CA GLY A 65 11.88 0.78 4.79
C GLY A 65 12.65 1.99 4.24
N ALA A 66 12.38 2.39 3.01
CA ALA A 66 13.01 3.55 2.35
C ALA A 66 12.57 4.89 2.94
N HIS A 67 11.31 4.99 3.38
CA HIS A 67 10.76 6.20 4.02
C HIS A 67 10.83 6.18 5.55
N GLY A 68 11.50 5.19 6.15
CA GLY A 68 11.85 5.15 7.57
C GLY A 68 10.67 5.43 8.50
N ALA A 69 9.71 4.49 8.60
CA ALA A 69 8.71 4.33 9.68
C ALA A 69 7.84 5.54 10.14
N THR A 70 8.09 6.75 9.66
CA THR A 70 7.42 7.99 10.07
C THR A 70 7.54 8.98 8.92
N GLY A 71 6.54 9.03 8.06
CA GLY A 71 6.48 10.09 7.05
C GLY A 71 5.34 9.81 6.10
N GLU A 72 4.39 10.74 6.07
CA GLU A 72 3.27 10.82 5.14
C GLU A 72 3.59 10.18 3.78
N VAL A 73 2.67 9.37 3.27
CA VAL A 73 2.74 8.83 1.91
C VAL A 73 2.87 10.00 0.94
N PRO A 74 4.02 10.23 0.26
CA PRO A 74 4.06 11.15 -0.85
C PRO A 74 3.03 10.67 -1.87
N ILE A 75 2.06 11.53 -2.16
CA ILE A 75 1.12 11.35 -3.27
C ILE A 75 1.95 11.58 -4.55
N VAL A 76 2.76 10.60 -4.93
CA VAL A 76 3.56 10.65 -6.17
C VAL A 76 2.75 10.02 -7.30
N PRO A 77 2.66 10.67 -8.48
CA PRO A 77 1.96 10.08 -9.62
C PRO A 77 2.63 8.76 -9.99
N GLY A 78 1.90 7.66 -9.81
CA GLY A 78 2.35 6.33 -10.20
C GLY A 78 2.48 6.28 -11.71
N LYS A 79 3.68 5.97 -12.20
CA LYS A 79 3.91 5.65 -13.60
C LYS A 79 3.17 4.35 -13.88
N GLY A 80 1.93 4.46 -14.36
CA GLY A 80 1.08 3.32 -14.67
C GLY A 80 1.83 2.34 -15.59
N VAL A 81 2.15 1.16 -15.05
CA VAL A 81 2.70 0.07 -15.85
C VAL A 81 1.52 -0.48 -16.65
N LYS A 82 1.48 -0.14 -17.95
CA LYS A 82 0.60 -0.80 -18.92
C LYS A 82 0.99 -2.27 -18.98
N ALA A 83 0.01 -3.14 -18.73
CA ALA A 83 0.10 -4.57 -19.04
C ALA A 83 0.31 -4.81 -20.54
#